data_AF-A0A6P1DZG8-F1
#
_entry.id   AF-A0A6P1DZG8-F1
#
_cell.length_a   1.000
_cell.length_b   1.000
_cell.length_c   1.000
_cell.angle_alpha   90.00
_cell.angle_beta   90.00
_cell.angle_gamma   90.00
#
_symmetry.space_group_name_H-M   'P 1'
#
loop_
_entity.id
_entity.type
_entity.pdbx_description
1 polymer ?
#
loop_
_entity_poly.entity_id
_entity_poly.type
_entity_poly.pdbx_seq_one_letter_code
_entity_poly.pdbx_strand_id
1 'polypeptide(L)' 'MNIAILKTGLFDDAETIEDSLSRFEVSDYVFIYDTSRPNLTDADWDQALDELMAAERVFVI' A
#
# COMPACT_ATOMS: atom_id res chain seq x y z
N MET A 1 -8.38 -11.93 -1.60
CA MET A 1 -8.94 -10.58 -1.39
C MET A 1 -7.92 -9.57 -1.88
N ASN A 2 -8.37 -8.44 -2.42
CA ASN A 2 -7.46 -7.37 -2.85
C ASN A 2 -7.22 -6.40 -1.68
N ILE A 3 -5.95 -6.21 -1.31
CA ILE A 3 -5.54 -5.34 -0.21
C ILE A 3 -4.59 -4.28 -0.77
N ALA A 4 -4.91 -3.00 -0.58
CA ALA A 4 -4.00 -1.90 -0.89
C ALA A 4 -3.35 -1.38 0.40
N ILE A 5 -2.05 -1.12 0.34
CA ILE A 5 -1.24 -0.58 1.42
C ILE A 5 -0.61 0.72 0.93
N LEU A 6 -0.96 1.84 1.56
CA LEU A 6 -0.39 3.15 1.32
C LEU A 6 0.63 3.46 2.42
N LYS A 7 1.92 3.48 2.07
CA LYS A 7 3.01 3.94 2.93
C LYS A 7 3.19 5.45 2.75
N THR A 8 2.81 6.19 3.77
CA THR A 8 2.85 7.65 3.86
C THR A 8 4.11 8.15 4.53
N GLY A 9 4.85 7.29 5.23
CA GLY A 9 6.03 7.66 6.01
C GLY A 9 5.68 8.49 7.24
N LEU A 10 4.40 8.55 7.63
CA LEU A 10 3.91 9.28 8.80
C LEU A 10 3.96 8.45 10.09
N PHE A 11 4.13 7.13 9.97
CA PHE A 11 4.20 6.22 11.13
C PHE A 11 5.64 5.76 11.35
N ASP A 12 6.21 6.15 12.50
CA ASP A 12 7.58 5.78 12.90
C ASP A 12 7.75 4.28 13.21
N ASP A 13 6.66 3.55 13.50
CA ASP A 13 6.64 2.10 13.78
C ASP A 13 6.00 1.30 12.63
N ALA A 14 6.30 1.69 11.39
CA ALA A 14 5.80 1.01 10.19
C ALA A 14 6.32 -0.44 10.09
N GLU A 15 7.52 -0.73 10.59
CA GLU A 15 8.16 -2.06 10.51
C GLU A 15 7.29 -3.16 11.15
N THR A 16 6.74 -2.91 12.33
CA THR A 16 5.86 -3.86 13.04
C THR A 16 4.57 -4.15 12.26
N ILE A 17 4.03 -3.14 11.58
CA ILE A 17 2.81 -3.26 10.78
C ILE A 17 3.10 -3.97 9.45
N GLU A 18 4.22 -3.64 8.80
CA GLU A 18 4.68 -4.30 7.58
C GLU A 18 4.92 -5.80 7.79
N ASP A 19 5.56 -6.18 8.89
CA ASP A 19 5.75 -7.58 9.28
C ASP A 19 4.42 -8.32 9.46
N SER A 20 3.43 -7.64 10.03
CA SER A 20 2.08 -8.19 10.18
C SER A 20 1.36 -8.30 8.83
N LEU A 21 1.58 -7.34 7.93
CA LEU A 21 0.95 -7.28 6.61
C LEU A 21 1.54 -8.30 5.63
N SER A 22 2.82 -8.64 5.75
CA SER A 22 3.49 -9.69 4.96
C SER A 22 2.79 -11.05 5.03
N ARG A 23 2.04 -11.32 6.11
CA ARG A 23 1.26 -12.55 6.28
C ARG A 23 0.08 -12.62 5.34
N PHE A 24 -0.47 -11.48 4.90
CA PHE A 24 -1.55 -11.44 3.91
C PHE A 24 -1.04 -11.70 2.50
N GLU A 25 0.23 -11.40 2.18
CA GLU A 25 0.82 -11.66 0.86
C GLU A 25 0.83 -13.16 0.49
N VAL A 26 0.72 -14.04 1.48
CA VAL A 26 0.70 -15.49 1.28
C VAL A 26 -0.63 -15.98 0.67
N SER A 27 -1.74 -15.28 0.93
CA SER A 27 -3.09 -15.72 0.54
C SER A 27 -3.88 -14.69 -0.27
N ASP A 28 -3.45 -13.43 -0.27
CA ASP A 28 -4.18 -12.29 -0.81
C ASP A 28 -3.32 -11.51 -1.82
N TYR A 29 -3.99 -10.79 -2.72
CA TYR A 29 -3.31 -9.88 -3.64
C TYR A 29 -3.07 -8.57 -2.91
N VAL A 30 -1.80 -8.24 -2.71
CA VAL A 30 -1.37 -7.06 -1.96
C VAL A 30 -0.72 -6.06 -2.91
N PHE A 31 -1.26 -4.84 -2.94
CA PHE A 31 -0.72 -3.69 -3.67
C PHE A 31 -0.04 -2.77 -2.67
N ILE A 32 1.24 -2.42 -2.88
CA ILE A 32 2.00 -1.55 -1.97
C ILE A 32 2.41 -0.28 -2.71
N TYR A 33 1.94 0.86 -2.21
CA TYR A 33 2.31 2.19 -2.72
C TYR A 33 3.04 2.99 -1.68
N ASP A 34 4.23 3.45 -2.03
CA ASP A 34 4.99 4.39 -1.21
C ASP A 34 4.76 5.81 -1.71
N THR A 35 3.90 6.55 -0.99
CA THR A 35 3.61 7.96 -1.28
C THR A 35 4.70 8.90 -0.76
N SER A 36 5.67 8.40 0.02
CA SER A 36 6.83 9.17 0.47
C SER A 36 7.98 9.18 -0.56
N ARG A 37 7.88 8.35 -1.61
CA ARG A 37 8.91 8.22 -2.63
C ARG A 37 9.13 9.55 -3.37
N PRO A 38 10.38 10.02 -3.48
CA PRO A 38 10.68 11.19 -4.32
C PRO A 38 10.49 10.83 -5.80
N ASN A 39 9.87 11.74 -6.56
CA ASN A 39 9.58 11.64 -8.00
C ASN A 39 8.37 10.78 -8.39
N LEU A 40 7.30 10.77 -7.58
CA LEU A 40 6.01 10.24 -8.04
C LEU A 40 5.50 11.06 -9.23
N THR A 41 5.15 10.36 -10.30
CA THR A 41 4.56 10.94 -11.51
C THR A 41 3.04 10.80 -11.48
N ASP A 42 2.34 11.54 -12.33
CA ASP A 42 0.88 11.43 -12.46
C ASP A 42 0.45 10.01 -12.85
N ALA A 43 1.27 9.29 -13.63
CA ALA A 43 0.99 7.90 -14.00
C ALA A 43 1.08 6.95 -12.80
N ASP A 44 2.00 7.20 -11.86
CA ASP A 44 2.09 6.42 -10.62
C ASP A 44 0.83 6.63 -9.75
N TRP A 45 0.30 7.86 -9.75
CA TRP A 45 -0.94 8.19 -9.04
C TRP A 45 -2.18 7.58 -9.69
N ASP A 46 -2.26 7.58 -11.02
CA ASP A 46 -3.35 6.91 -11.75
C ASP A 46 -3.36 5.41 -11.44
N GLN A 47 -2.18 4.77 -11.46
CA GLN A 47 -2.07 3.35 -11.11
C GLN A 47 -2.48 3.08 -9.64
N ALA A 48 -2.03 3.92 -8.71
CA ALA A 48 -2.41 3.82 -7.31
C ALA A 48 -3.92 3.95 -7.11
N LEU A 49 -4.56 4.89 -7.81
CA LEU A 49 -6.00 5.09 -7.76
C LEU A 49 -6.78 3.90 -8.30
N ASP A 50 -6.35 3.32 -9.43
CA ASP A 50 -6.97 2.13 -10.01
C ASP A 50 -6.89 0.93 -9.05
N GLU A 51 -5.71 0.70 -8.45
CA GLU A 51 -5.51 -0.39 -7.51
C GLU A 51 -6.26 -0.17 -6.18
N LEU A 52 -6.39 1.08 -5.72
CA LEU A 52 -7.22 1.44 -4.57
C LEU A 52 -8.72 1.21 -4.84
N MET A 53 -9.20 1.53 -6.04
CA MET A 53 -10.60 1.26 -6.42
C MET A 53 -10.88 -0.25 -6.55
N ALA A 54 -9.88 -1.04 -6.91
CA ALA A 54 -9.98 -2.50 -6.99
C ALA A 54 -9.79 -3.21 -5.64
N ALA A 55 -9.34 -2.50 -4.61
CA ALA A 55 -9.07 -3.05 -3.29
C ALA A 55 -10.36 -3.24 -2.47
N GLU A 56 -10.49 -4.39 -1.84
CA GLU A 56 -11.55 -4.66 -0.86
C GLU A 56 -11.19 -4.10 0.52
N ARG A 57 -9.89 -3.94 0.80
CA ARG A 57 -9.37 -3.34 2.03
C ARG A 57 -8.20 -2.42 1.74
N VAL A 58 -8.14 -1.31 2.48
CA VAL A 58 -7.07 -0.33 2.38
C VAL A 58 -6.45 -0.13 3.76
N PHE A 59 -5.12 -0.26 3.84
CA PHE A 59 -4.32 0.09 5.00
C PHE A 59 -3.48 1.32 4.68
N VAL A 60 -3.46 2.29 5.61
CA VAL A 60 -2.62 3.48 5.52
C VAL A 60 -1.65 3.44 6.68
N ILE A 61 -0.36 3.44 6.35
CA ILE A 61 0.79 3.39 7.25
C ILE A 61 1.81 4.46 6.89
#